data_AF-A0A0S8FMY9-F1
#
_entry.id   AF-A0A0S8FMY9-F1
#
_cell.length_a   1.000
_cell.length_b   1.000
_cell.length_c   1.000
_cell.angle_alpha   90.00
_cell.angle_beta   90.00
_cell.angle_gamma   90.00
#
_symmetry.space_group_name_H-M   'P 1'
#
loop_
_entity.id
_entity.type
_entity.pdbx_description
1 polymer ?
#
loop_
_entity_poly.entity_id
_entity_poly.type
_entity_poly.pdbx_seq_one_letter_code
_entity_poly.pdbx_strand_id
1 'polypeptide(L)'
;MPPESQARWAPPVRPALIRRLYAAGKAGFYDEGLLARVGWGLDARCHDVLAVHRAISEGEVPCPECGEIVHRPKRRARRQARPGSDPQFPCPECRRRLTWVQCRQALRHVPLCFDCTRRLDWHYAENRLTCRACGKEWTWQGYRSSVSRRVWLPCPHCGRRIRRPDRDAAAHAAGGEAEPEQVECPRCGGAALHEPGRLVCPQCGRQMPWRAYRKRQKRRAERLQCAACGHEFTWESWRRLYRDRNLVTGCPEPVAEFCRDWPDCATPQRQMMCIDVLLHAVHARGALGPVLIEGDEPSVMKLLDQLAQQQ
;
A
#
# COMPACT_ATOMS: atom_id res chain seq x y z
N MET A 1 27.53 -21.44 -18.25
CA MET A 1 26.49 -20.41 -17.98
C MET A 1 26.15 -20.51 -16.50
N PRO A 2 26.46 -19.51 -15.65
CA PRO A 2 26.05 -19.56 -14.26
C PRO A 2 24.53 -19.29 -14.16
N PRO A 3 23.84 -19.91 -13.18
CA PRO A 3 22.38 -19.92 -13.13
C PRO A 3 21.82 -18.57 -12.69
N GLU A 4 20.63 -18.28 -13.20
CA GLU A 4 19.82 -17.11 -12.90
C GLU A 4 19.73 -16.85 -11.40
N SER A 5 20.23 -15.68 -10.99
CA SER A 5 20.15 -15.12 -9.65
C SER A 5 18.69 -14.85 -9.25
N GLN A 6 17.96 -15.89 -8.85
CA GLN A 6 16.65 -15.77 -8.26
C GLN A 6 16.83 -15.35 -6.80
N ALA A 7 16.26 -14.21 -6.41
CA ALA A 7 16.06 -13.89 -4.99
C ALA A 7 15.41 -15.12 -4.31
N ARG A 8 16.14 -15.73 -3.37
CA ARG A 8 15.74 -16.93 -2.64
C ARG A 8 14.71 -16.55 -1.55
N TRP A 9 13.51 -16.17 -1.98
CA TRP A 9 12.36 -16.06 -1.06
C TRP A 9 12.03 -17.44 -0.47
N ALA A 10 11.84 -17.50 0.84
CA ALA A 10 11.44 -18.69 1.59
C ALA A 10 10.09 -19.23 1.09
N PRO A 11 9.92 -20.56 0.98
CA PRO A 11 8.65 -21.16 0.62
C PRO A 11 7.61 -20.98 1.75
N PRO A 12 6.30 -20.95 1.42
CA PRO A 12 5.26 -20.96 2.45
C PRO A 12 5.27 -22.27 3.25
N VAL A 13 4.80 -22.20 4.49
CA VAL A 13 4.80 -23.34 5.42
C VAL A 13 3.67 -24.32 5.05
N ARG A 14 4.00 -25.60 5.01
CA ARG A 14 3.04 -26.66 4.64
C ARG A 14 1.95 -26.82 5.72
N PRO A 15 0.65 -26.79 5.36
CA PRO A 15 -0.46 -27.04 6.29
C PRO A 15 -0.33 -28.31 7.13
N ALA A 16 0.23 -29.38 6.55
CA ALA A 16 0.42 -30.66 7.24
C ALA A 16 1.35 -30.55 8.46
N LEU A 17 2.33 -29.64 8.42
CA LEU A 17 3.23 -29.40 9.55
C LEU A 17 2.52 -28.68 10.70
N ILE A 18 1.70 -27.68 10.36
CA ILE A 18 0.89 -26.95 11.34
C ILE A 18 -0.11 -27.89 12.00
N ARG A 19 -0.83 -28.73 11.22
CA ARG A 19 -1.75 -29.73 11.78
C ARG A 19 -1.06 -30.70 12.75
N ARG A 20 0.11 -31.21 12.38
CA ARG A 20 0.91 -32.10 13.24
C ARG A 20 1.36 -31.41 14.52
N LEU A 21 1.74 -30.14 14.44
CA LEU A 21 2.17 -29.35 15.59
C LEU A 21 1.04 -29.22 16.62
N TYR A 22 -0.16 -28.84 16.18
CA TYR A 22 -1.33 -28.72 17.08
C TYR A 22 -1.80 -30.08 17.62
N ALA A 23 -1.72 -31.15 16.83
CA ALA A 23 -2.04 -32.50 17.29
C ALA A 23 -1.09 -32.98 18.40
N ALA A 24 0.22 -32.71 18.26
CA ALA A 24 1.21 -33.04 19.29
C ALA A 24 1.00 -32.23 20.57
N GLY A 25 0.72 -30.92 20.45
CA GLY A 25 0.41 -30.06 21.60
C GLY A 25 -0.77 -30.56 22.43
N LYS A 26 -1.83 -31.07 21.79
CA LYS A 26 -2.99 -31.68 22.48
C LYS A 26 -2.64 -32.95 23.26
N ALA A 27 -1.67 -33.72 22.79
CA ALA A 27 -1.20 -34.91 23.49
C ALA A 27 -0.30 -34.58 24.69
N GLY A 28 -0.03 -33.29 24.95
CA GLY A 28 0.84 -32.85 26.04
C GLY A 28 2.34 -32.94 25.73
N PHE A 29 2.71 -33.17 24.47
CA PHE A 29 4.09 -33.30 24.04
C PHE A 29 4.44 -32.24 22.98
N TYR A 30 5.46 -31.44 23.25
CA TYR A 30 6.02 -30.52 22.27
C TYR A 30 7.25 -31.13 21.61
N ASP A 31 7.14 -31.52 20.35
CA ASP A 31 8.28 -31.89 19.52
C ASP A 31 9.08 -30.62 19.16
N GLU A 32 10.22 -30.44 19.83
CA GLU A 32 11.10 -29.28 19.64
C GLU A 32 11.59 -29.14 18.19
N GLY A 33 11.84 -30.27 17.50
CA GLY A 33 12.26 -30.27 16.10
C GLY A 33 11.13 -29.82 15.18
N LEU A 34 9.89 -30.21 15.47
CA LEU A 34 8.72 -29.76 14.71
C LEU A 34 8.42 -28.28 14.96
N LEU A 35 8.51 -27.82 16.21
CA LEU A 35 8.38 -26.40 16.58
C LEU A 35 9.41 -25.54 15.87
N ALA A 36 10.68 -25.91 15.95
CA ALA A 36 11.76 -25.20 15.27
C ALA A 36 11.50 -25.14 13.75
N ARG A 37 11.11 -26.27 13.12
CA ARG A 37 10.85 -26.30 11.68
C ARG A 37 9.68 -25.41 11.25
N VAL A 38 8.59 -25.39 12.02
CA VAL A 38 7.43 -24.54 11.71
C VAL A 38 7.75 -23.07 11.99
N GLY A 39 8.29 -22.76 13.16
CA GLY A 39 8.55 -21.39 13.56
C GLY A 39 9.65 -20.70 12.74
N TRP A 40 10.78 -21.35 12.47
CA TRP A 40 11.80 -20.80 11.56
C TRP A 40 11.30 -20.69 10.11
N GLY A 41 10.40 -21.58 9.68
CA GLY A 41 9.75 -21.49 8.37
C GLY A 41 8.82 -20.27 8.27
N LEU A 42 8.01 -20.02 9.32
CA LEU A 42 7.17 -18.84 9.43
C LEU A 42 8.02 -17.56 9.52
N ASP A 43 9.10 -17.58 10.31
CA ASP A 43 9.99 -16.45 10.52
C ASP A 43 10.68 -16.02 9.21
N ALA A 44 11.27 -16.97 8.48
CA ALA A 44 11.90 -16.69 7.19
C ALA A 44 10.91 -16.07 6.19
N ARG A 45 9.66 -16.55 6.20
CA ARG A 45 8.61 -16.01 5.36
C ARG A 45 8.14 -14.62 5.81
N CYS A 46 8.07 -14.37 7.11
CA CYS A 46 7.75 -13.06 7.67
C CYS A 46 8.83 -12.02 7.29
N HIS A 47 10.10 -12.39 7.35
CA HIS A 47 11.22 -11.56 6.87
C HIS A 47 11.08 -11.18 5.39
N ASP A 48 10.71 -12.14 4.53
CA ASP A 48 10.46 -11.86 3.11
C ASP A 48 9.33 -10.85 2.89
N VAL A 49 8.23 -11.01 3.65
CA VAL A 49 7.08 -10.11 3.59
C VAL A 49 7.47 -8.70 4.03
N LEU A 50 8.27 -8.58 5.10
CA LEU A 50 8.78 -7.31 5.58
C LEU A 50 9.73 -6.66 4.57
N ALA A 51 10.62 -7.42 3.95
CA ALA A 51 11.52 -6.92 2.91
C ALA A 51 10.75 -6.35 1.71
N VAL A 52 9.71 -7.06 1.25
CA VAL A 52 8.81 -6.57 0.20
C VAL A 52 8.03 -5.35 0.66
N HIS A 53 7.54 -5.34 1.89
CA HIS A 53 6.85 -4.20 2.46
C HIS A 53 7.76 -2.95 2.46
N ARG A 54 8.97 -3.01 3.04
CA ARG A 54 9.92 -1.90 3.09
C ARG A 54 10.32 -1.41 1.70
N ALA A 55 10.54 -2.30 0.74
CA ALA A 55 10.79 -1.91 -0.65
C ALA A 55 9.63 -1.08 -1.24
N ILE A 56 8.38 -1.44 -0.93
CA ILE A 56 7.18 -0.74 -1.40
C ILE A 56 6.89 0.54 -0.59
N SER A 57 7.08 0.54 0.74
CA SER A 57 6.66 1.57 1.70
C SER A 57 7.73 2.63 2.00
N GLU A 58 9.00 2.21 2.13
CA GLU A 58 10.19 3.02 2.51
C GLU A 58 11.23 3.17 1.39
N GLY A 59 11.29 2.21 0.47
CA GLY A 59 12.10 2.29 -0.75
C GLY A 59 13.41 1.55 -0.60
N GLU A 60 13.56 0.80 0.48
CA GLU A 60 14.66 -0.09 0.78
C GLU A 60 14.51 -1.37 -0.03
N VAL A 61 15.19 -1.46 -1.16
CA VAL A 61 15.07 -2.59 -2.09
C VAL A 61 16.27 -3.52 -1.88
N PRO A 62 16.09 -4.73 -1.32
CA PRO A 62 17.19 -5.66 -1.17
C PRO A 62 17.68 -6.13 -2.54
N CYS A 63 18.99 -6.14 -2.73
CA CYS A 63 19.63 -6.62 -3.94
C CYS A 63 19.30 -8.10 -4.17
N PRO A 64 18.86 -8.53 -5.37
CA PRO A 64 18.62 -9.95 -5.66
C PRO A 64 19.91 -10.79 -5.64
N GLU A 65 21.06 -10.13 -5.86
CA GLU A 65 22.45 -10.61 -5.77
C GLU A 65 22.89 -11.07 -4.38
N CYS A 66 22.96 -10.08 -3.50
CA CYS A 66 23.65 -10.17 -2.23
C CYS A 66 22.77 -9.82 -1.02
N GLY A 67 21.51 -9.41 -1.24
CA GLY A 67 20.60 -9.00 -0.18
C GLY A 67 20.81 -7.56 0.33
N GLU A 68 21.91 -6.89 -0.04
CA GLU A 68 22.22 -5.53 0.41
C GLU A 68 21.12 -4.52 0.07
N ILE A 69 20.82 -3.60 0.99
CA ILE A 69 19.73 -2.64 0.82
C ILE A 69 20.12 -1.55 -0.18
N VAL A 70 19.37 -1.47 -1.27
CA VAL A 70 19.49 -0.42 -2.28
C VAL A 70 18.34 0.58 -2.10
N HIS A 71 18.68 1.82 -1.78
CA HIS A 71 17.67 2.87 -1.60
C HIS A 71 17.13 3.38 -2.94
N ARG A 72 15.85 3.15 -3.17
CA ARG A 72 15.09 3.69 -4.29
C ARG A 72 14.43 5.02 -3.89
N PRO A 73 14.77 6.15 -4.54
CA PRO A 73 14.12 7.42 -4.26
C PRO A 73 12.63 7.35 -4.62
N LYS A 74 11.75 7.41 -3.61
CA LYS A 74 10.31 7.47 -3.88
C LYS A 74 9.95 8.86 -4.39
N ARG A 75 9.44 8.91 -5.63
CA ARG A 75 8.73 10.10 -6.15
C ARG A 75 7.47 10.48 -5.34
N ARG A 76 7.13 9.76 -4.26
CA ARG A 76 6.10 10.16 -3.28
C ARG A 76 6.58 11.22 -2.29
N ALA A 77 7.80 11.74 -2.41
CA ALA A 77 8.20 13.00 -1.79
C ALA A 77 7.52 14.26 -2.40
N ARG A 78 6.58 14.11 -3.37
CA ARG A 78 5.61 15.18 -3.74
C ARG A 78 4.23 15.03 -3.08
N ARG A 79 4.08 14.14 -2.10
CA ARG A 79 2.89 14.04 -1.22
C ARG A 79 3.21 14.11 0.27
N GLN A 80 4.43 14.49 0.63
CA GLN A 80 4.54 15.46 1.71
C GLN A 80 4.08 16.79 1.12
N ALA A 81 2.76 16.97 1.03
CA ALA A 81 2.28 18.33 1.16
C ALA A 81 2.91 18.82 2.45
N ARG A 82 3.70 19.91 2.40
CA ARG A 82 3.91 20.71 3.60
C ARG A 82 2.53 20.80 4.27
N PRO A 83 2.37 20.40 5.54
CA PRO A 83 1.15 20.72 6.27
C PRO A 83 0.91 22.23 6.10
N GLY A 84 -0.11 22.61 5.33
CA GLY A 84 -0.42 24.01 5.02
C GLY A 84 -0.31 24.48 3.55
N SER A 85 0.13 23.66 2.58
CA SER A 85 0.22 24.08 1.17
C SER A 85 -0.97 23.67 0.29
N ASP A 86 -2.05 23.12 0.85
CA ASP A 86 -3.28 22.95 0.08
C ASP A 86 -3.92 24.33 -0.07
N PRO A 87 -4.26 24.77 -1.31
CA PRO A 87 -4.86 26.08 -1.53
C PRO A 87 -6.14 26.18 -0.70
N GLN A 88 -6.12 27.10 0.26
CA GLN A 88 -7.28 27.42 1.08
C GLN A 88 -8.25 28.22 0.23
N PHE A 89 -9.54 27.87 0.29
CA PHE A 89 -10.59 28.65 -0.33
C PHE A 89 -11.59 29.09 0.74
N PRO A 90 -12.11 30.33 0.67
CA PRO A 90 -13.17 30.77 1.55
C PRO A 90 -14.48 30.09 1.15
N CYS A 91 -15.23 29.60 2.12
CA CYS A 91 -16.62 29.23 1.87
C CYS A 91 -17.42 30.49 1.47
N PRO A 92 -18.28 30.44 0.43
CA PRO A 92 -19.02 31.61 -0.04
C PRO A 92 -19.98 32.21 1.00
N GLU A 93 -20.36 31.46 2.03
CA GLU A 93 -21.37 31.88 3.01
C GLU A 93 -20.75 32.08 4.40
N CYS A 94 -20.08 31.06 4.96
CA CYS A 94 -19.45 31.21 6.28
C CYS A 94 -18.07 31.89 6.25
N ARG A 95 -17.54 32.22 5.05
CA ARG A 95 -16.22 32.87 4.81
C ARG A 95 -15.01 32.17 5.44
N ARG A 96 -15.19 31.02 6.08
CA ARG A 96 -14.10 30.23 6.66
C ARG A 96 -13.20 29.70 5.56
N ARG A 97 -11.90 29.85 5.77
CA ARG A 97 -10.85 29.29 4.91
C ARG A 97 -10.77 27.79 5.19
N LEU A 98 -11.02 26.99 4.16
CA LEU A 98 -11.02 25.53 4.22
C LEU A 98 -10.12 24.97 3.12
N THR A 99 -9.54 23.81 3.38
CA THR A 99 -8.91 22.98 2.35
C THR A 99 -9.86 21.87 1.91
N TRP A 100 -9.71 21.38 0.67
CA TRP A 100 -10.55 20.28 0.19
C TRP A 100 -10.33 18.99 0.99
N VAL A 101 -9.16 18.82 1.61
CA VAL A 101 -8.88 17.72 2.54
C VAL A 101 -9.70 17.85 3.82
N GLN A 102 -9.72 19.03 4.45
CA GLN A 102 -10.52 19.29 5.65
C GLN A 102 -12.02 19.02 5.40
N CYS A 103 -12.56 19.42 4.26
CA CYS A 103 -13.96 19.13 3.92
C CYS A 103 -14.25 17.63 3.84
N ARG A 104 -13.36 16.84 3.22
CA ARG A 104 -13.52 15.38 3.14
C ARG A 104 -13.34 14.68 4.48
N GLN A 105 -12.40 15.13 5.31
CA GLN A 105 -12.18 14.59 6.64
C GLN A 105 -13.38 14.88 7.55
N ALA A 106 -13.88 16.12 7.54
CA ALA A 106 -15.03 16.49 8.34
C ALA A 106 -16.28 15.65 8.01
N LEU A 107 -16.53 15.34 6.73
CA LEU A 107 -17.62 14.44 6.33
C LEU A 107 -17.41 12.97 6.71
N ARG A 108 -16.20 12.56 7.07
CA ARG A 108 -15.96 11.23 7.66
C ARG A 108 -16.29 11.20 9.16
N HIS A 109 -16.11 12.30 9.86
CA HIS A 109 -16.44 12.40 11.29
C HIS A 109 -17.92 12.73 11.50
N VAL A 110 -18.46 13.64 10.71
CA VAL A 110 -19.86 14.07 10.75
C VAL A 110 -20.45 13.89 9.34
N PRO A 111 -20.99 12.71 9.02
CA PRO A 111 -21.51 12.43 7.69
C PRO A 111 -22.76 13.28 7.44
N LEU A 112 -22.72 14.06 6.35
CA LEU A 112 -23.85 14.87 5.88
C LEU A 112 -24.38 14.30 4.56
N CYS A 113 -25.69 14.39 4.39
CA CYS A 113 -26.40 14.13 3.16
C CYS A 113 -25.92 15.07 2.04
N PHE A 114 -25.55 14.53 0.88
CA PHE A 114 -25.08 15.37 -0.24
C PHE A 114 -26.17 16.28 -0.81
N ASP A 115 -27.43 15.85 -0.71
CA ASP A 115 -28.55 16.56 -1.31
C ASP A 115 -29.16 17.58 -0.34
N CYS A 116 -29.54 17.08 0.82
CA CYS A 116 -30.26 17.81 1.85
C CYS A 116 -29.37 18.41 2.94
N THR A 117 -28.07 18.11 2.93
CA THR A 117 -27.05 18.67 3.86
C THR A 117 -27.28 18.37 5.35
N ARG A 118 -28.32 17.60 5.69
CA ARG A 118 -28.59 17.14 7.06
C ARG A 118 -27.65 16.01 7.45
N ARG A 119 -27.41 15.88 8.75
CA ARG A 119 -26.61 14.80 9.34
C ARG A 119 -27.24 13.44 9.01
N LEU A 120 -26.40 12.51 8.59
CA LEU A 120 -26.78 11.12 8.36
C LEU A 120 -26.71 10.36 9.68
N ASP A 121 -27.70 9.49 9.88
CA ASP A 121 -27.75 8.57 11.00
C ASP A 121 -26.95 7.33 10.69
N TRP A 122 -26.23 6.85 11.70
CA TRP A 122 -25.39 5.67 11.60
C TRP A 122 -26.13 4.43 12.10
N HIS A 123 -26.23 3.41 11.24
CA HIS A 123 -26.77 2.10 11.59
C HIS A 123 -25.63 1.12 11.74
N TYR A 124 -25.23 0.85 12.99
CA TYR A 124 -24.05 0.05 13.33
C TYR A 124 -24.15 -1.39 12.83
N ALA A 125 -25.33 -2.01 12.92
CA ALA A 125 -25.54 -3.42 12.55
C ALA A 125 -25.28 -3.70 11.06
N GLU A 126 -25.60 -2.74 10.19
CA GLU A 126 -25.53 -2.93 8.74
C GLU A 126 -24.40 -2.14 8.09
N ASN A 127 -23.67 -1.33 8.87
CA ASN A 127 -22.65 -0.38 8.39
C ASN A 127 -23.21 0.57 7.31
N ARG A 128 -24.42 1.09 7.57
CA ARG A 128 -25.18 1.96 6.67
C ARG A 128 -25.43 3.33 7.28
N LEU A 129 -25.55 4.31 6.40
CA LEU A 129 -25.88 5.69 6.69
C LEU A 129 -27.24 5.98 6.09
N THR A 130 -28.19 6.47 6.89
CA THR A 130 -29.51 6.88 6.38
C THR A 130 -29.78 8.35 6.63
N CYS A 131 -30.52 8.93 5.70
CA CYS A 131 -30.93 10.33 5.74
C CYS A 131 -32.38 10.44 6.20
N ARG A 132 -32.62 10.88 7.44
CA ARG A 132 -34.00 11.08 7.95
C ARG A 132 -34.88 12.03 7.15
N ALA A 133 -34.28 12.96 6.39
CA ALA A 133 -35.05 13.96 5.63
C ALA A 133 -35.35 13.57 4.19
N CYS A 134 -34.58 12.65 3.62
CA CYS A 134 -34.63 12.31 2.20
C CYS A 134 -34.80 10.81 1.94
N GLY A 135 -34.80 9.99 3.01
CA GLY A 135 -34.92 8.53 2.94
C GLY A 135 -33.75 7.82 2.27
N LYS A 136 -32.73 8.54 1.80
CA LYS A 136 -31.60 7.93 1.09
C LYS A 136 -30.69 7.18 2.03
N GLU A 137 -30.23 6.03 1.56
CA GLU A 137 -29.37 5.13 2.29
C GLU A 137 -28.08 4.87 1.52
N TRP A 138 -26.95 4.85 2.23
CA TRP A 138 -25.65 4.53 1.68
C TRP A 138 -24.95 3.50 2.56
N THR A 139 -24.20 2.57 1.97
CA THR A 139 -23.18 1.86 2.75
C THR A 139 -22.04 2.82 3.10
N TRP A 140 -21.34 2.61 4.22
CA TRP A 140 -20.21 3.46 4.61
C TRP A 140 -19.13 3.56 3.52
N GLN A 141 -18.82 2.42 2.87
CA GLN A 141 -17.85 2.36 1.77
C GLN A 141 -18.35 3.15 0.54
N GLY A 142 -19.64 3.04 0.20
CA GLY A 142 -20.26 3.80 -0.89
C GLY A 142 -20.28 5.30 -0.61
N TYR A 143 -20.51 5.70 0.64
CA TYR A 143 -20.47 7.09 1.08
C TYR A 143 -19.05 7.67 0.97
N ARG A 144 -18.03 7.00 1.51
CA ARG A 144 -16.62 7.44 1.42
C ARG A 144 -16.13 7.56 -0.03
N SER A 145 -16.55 6.63 -0.88
CA SER A 145 -16.24 6.66 -2.31
C SER A 145 -16.89 7.86 -2.99
N SER A 146 -18.13 8.18 -2.63
CA SER A 146 -18.86 9.35 -3.12
C SER A 146 -18.20 10.67 -2.69
N VAL A 147 -17.80 10.80 -1.41
CA VAL A 147 -17.05 11.97 -0.91
C VAL A 147 -15.76 12.20 -1.70
N SER A 148 -15.08 11.12 -2.11
CA SER A 148 -13.79 11.20 -2.79
C SER A 148 -13.91 11.56 -4.28
N ARG A 149 -15.04 11.23 -4.91
CA ARG A 149 -15.27 11.41 -6.37
C ARG A 149 -16.06 12.66 -6.72
N ARG A 150 -16.92 13.15 -5.80
CA ARG A 150 -17.80 14.29 -6.07
C ARG A 150 -17.02 15.61 -6.20
N VAL A 151 -17.48 16.45 -7.12
CA VAL A 151 -16.99 17.81 -7.34
C VAL A 151 -17.61 18.79 -6.34
N TRP A 152 -18.77 18.45 -5.76
CA TRP A 152 -19.48 19.26 -4.79
C TRP A 152 -19.61 18.52 -3.47
N LEU A 153 -19.28 19.19 -2.36
CA LEU A 153 -19.42 18.67 -1.01
C LEU A 153 -20.13 19.69 -0.12
N PRO A 154 -20.92 19.26 0.87
CA PRO A 154 -21.44 20.17 1.90
C PRO A 154 -20.29 20.68 2.78
N CYS A 155 -20.31 21.98 3.07
CA CYS A 155 -19.39 22.60 4.01
C CYS A 155 -19.66 22.05 5.42
N PRO A 156 -18.63 21.65 6.19
CA PRO A 156 -18.82 21.08 7.51
C PRO A 156 -19.30 22.09 8.56
N HIS A 157 -19.23 23.40 8.29
CA HIS A 157 -19.64 24.45 9.23
C HIS A 157 -21.04 25.01 8.95
N CYS A 158 -21.38 25.22 7.67
CA CYS A 158 -22.68 25.81 7.29
C CYS A 158 -23.56 24.90 6.44
N GLY A 159 -23.11 23.69 6.08
CA GLY A 159 -23.85 22.77 5.23
C GLY A 159 -23.88 23.14 3.74
N ARG A 160 -23.55 24.40 3.37
CA ARG A 160 -23.60 24.88 1.98
C ARG A 160 -22.71 24.08 1.04
N ARG A 161 -23.20 23.78 -0.16
CA ARG A 161 -22.45 23.05 -1.19
C ARG A 161 -21.30 23.90 -1.72
N ILE A 162 -20.07 23.42 -1.51
CA ILE A 162 -18.83 24.01 -2.01
C ILE A 162 -18.30 23.19 -3.18
N ARG A 163 -17.84 23.89 -4.22
CA ARG A 163 -17.22 23.28 -5.40
C ARG A 163 -15.76 22.99 -5.10
N ARG A 164 -15.25 21.86 -5.61
CA ARG A 164 -13.83 21.55 -5.60
C ARG A 164 -13.05 22.66 -6.32
N PRO A 165 -12.03 23.25 -5.68
CA PRO A 165 -11.20 24.26 -6.32
C PRO A 165 -10.47 23.63 -7.52
N ASP A 166 -10.42 24.37 -8.63
CA ASP A 166 -9.64 23.97 -9.79
C ASP A 166 -8.14 24.13 -9.46
N ARG A 167 -7.35 23.11 -9.82
CA ARG A 167 -5.91 23.14 -9.56
C ARG A 167 -5.22 24.18 -10.45
N ASP A 168 -5.77 24.42 -11.64
CA ASP A 168 -5.18 25.34 -12.61
C ASP A 168 -5.53 26.79 -12.25
N ALA A 169 -6.77 27.08 -11.82
CA ALA A 169 -7.16 28.42 -11.36
C ALA A 169 -6.44 28.86 -10.07
N ALA A 170 -6.13 27.94 -9.16
CA ALA A 170 -5.36 28.24 -7.95
C ALA A 170 -3.86 28.50 -8.23
N ALA A 171 -3.32 27.94 -9.32
CA ALA A 171 -1.95 28.20 -9.76
C ALA A 171 -1.81 29.53 -10.54
N HIS A 172 -2.81 29.91 -11.34
CA HIS A 172 -2.80 31.18 -12.09
C HIS A 172 -2.94 32.42 -11.21
N ALA A 173 -3.51 32.29 -10.00
CA ALA A 173 -3.59 33.38 -9.02
C ALA A 173 -2.24 33.67 -8.32
N ALA A 174 -1.25 32.79 -8.42
CA ALA A 174 0.11 32.98 -7.91
C ALA A 174 1.04 33.23 -9.11
N GLY A 175 1.04 34.47 -9.60
CA GLY A 175 1.74 34.89 -10.81
C GLY A 175 3.19 34.38 -10.89
N GLY A 176 3.47 33.63 -11.96
CA GLY A 176 4.78 33.22 -12.40
C GLY A 176 4.65 32.70 -13.82
N GLU A 177 5.09 33.49 -14.79
CA GLU A 177 5.22 33.06 -16.19
C GLU A 177 6.12 31.82 -16.22
N ALA A 178 5.54 30.66 -16.49
CA ALA A 178 6.29 29.42 -16.53
C ALA A 178 7.12 29.39 -17.82
N GLU A 179 8.43 29.61 -17.68
CA GLU A 179 9.44 29.30 -18.69
C GLU A 179 9.14 27.91 -19.30
N PRO A 180 9.19 27.76 -20.65
CA PRO A 180 8.85 26.50 -21.30
C PRO A 180 9.77 25.38 -20.79
N GLU A 181 9.17 24.39 -20.11
CA GLU A 181 9.86 23.26 -19.48
C GLU A 181 10.64 22.45 -20.55
N GLN A 182 11.93 22.78 -20.71
CA GLN A 182 12.84 22.02 -21.56
C GLN A 182 13.08 20.65 -20.93
N VAL A 183 12.92 19.60 -21.72
CA VAL A 183 13.03 18.22 -21.25
C VAL A 183 13.92 17.39 -22.16
N GLU A 184 14.60 16.38 -21.61
CA GLU A 184 15.57 15.60 -22.37
C GLU A 184 14.94 14.68 -23.42
N CYS A 185 15.46 14.72 -24.63
CA CYS A 185 15.08 13.82 -25.70
C CYS A 185 15.56 12.38 -25.41
N PRO A 186 14.67 11.37 -25.41
CA PRO A 186 15.03 9.98 -25.14
C PRO A 186 15.90 9.31 -26.21
N ARG A 187 16.08 9.95 -27.38
CA ARG A 187 16.84 9.42 -28.52
C ARG A 187 18.24 10.02 -28.60
N CYS A 188 18.37 11.35 -28.53
CA CYS A 188 19.65 12.05 -28.68
C CYS A 188 20.17 12.69 -27.39
N GLY A 189 19.41 12.68 -26.29
CA GLY A 189 19.79 13.36 -25.04
C GLY A 189 19.64 14.89 -25.07
N GLY A 190 19.37 15.49 -26.23
CA GLY A 190 19.22 16.94 -26.40
C GLY A 190 17.99 17.54 -25.76
N ALA A 191 18.00 18.87 -25.58
CA ALA A 191 16.84 19.62 -25.12
C ALA A 191 15.69 19.48 -26.12
N ALA A 192 14.56 18.97 -25.65
CA ALA A 192 13.30 18.88 -26.36
C ALA A 192 12.25 19.77 -25.69
N LEU A 193 11.34 20.29 -26.52
CA LEU A 193 10.30 21.19 -26.09
C LEU A 193 9.01 20.42 -25.84
N HIS A 194 8.32 20.76 -24.75
CA HIS A 194 6.97 20.30 -24.49
C HIS A 194 5.97 21.23 -25.15
N GLU A 195 5.42 20.79 -26.27
CA GLU A 195 4.24 21.37 -26.89
C GLU A 195 2.98 20.70 -26.31
N PRO A 196 1.79 21.33 -26.36
CA PRO A 196 0.57 20.77 -25.76
C PRO A 196 0.30 19.31 -26.13
N GLY A 197 0.61 18.39 -25.21
CA GLY A 197 0.41 16.95 -25.39
C GLY A 197 1.47 16.21 -26.21
N ARG A 198 2.52 16.88 -26.72
CA ARG A 198 3.60 16.28 -27.51
C ARG A 198 4.98 16.80 -27.09
N LEU A 199 5.95 15.92 -27.17
CA LEU A 199 7.37 16.25 -27.06
C LEU A 199 7.91 16.42 -28.48
N VAL A 200 8.52 17.56 -28.77
CA VAL A 200 9.20 17.82 -30.05
C VAL A 200 10.68 18.08 -29.77
N CYS A 201 11.55 17.24 -30.33
CA CYS A 201 12.99 17.43 -30.22
C CYS A 201 13.51 18.18 -31.47
N PRO A 202 14.01 19.43 -31.33
CA PRO A 202 14.56 20.20 -32.44
C PRO A 202 15.88 19.60 -32.98
N GLN A 203 16.65 18.89 -32.16
CA GLN A 203 17.94 18.32 -32.57
C GLN A 203 17.83 17.05 -33.43
N CYS A 204 16.81 16.21 -33.22
CA CYS A 204 16.66 14.96 -33.97
C CYS A 204 15.31 14.81 -34.67
N GLY A 205 14.51 15.88 -34.74
CA GLY A 205 13.19 15.94 -35.37
C GLY A 205 12.14 15.02 -34.76
N ARG A 206 12.44 14.38 -33.62
CA ARG A 206 11.56 13.35 -33.04
C ARG A 206 10.36 13.99 -32.37
N GLN A 207 9.18 13.50 -32.74
CA GLN A 207 7.93 13.83 -32.06
C GLN A 207 7.39 12.61 -31.33
N MET A 208 6.87 12.79 -30.12
CA MET A 208 6.13 11.74 -29.43
C MET A 208 5.05 12.29 -28.49
N PRO A 209 3.97 11.55 -28.22
CA PRO A 209 2.98 11.97 -27.23
C PRO A 209 3.61 12.16 -25.85
N TRP A 210 3.28 13.25 -25.16
CA TRP A 210 3.79 13.56 -23.81
C TRP A 210 3.52 12.44 -22.81
N ARG A 211 2.37 11.77 -22.93
CA ARG A 211 2.02 10.60 -22.12
C ARG A 211 3.01 9.43 -22.33
N ALA A 212 3.45 9.20 -23.56
CA ALA A 212 4.43 8.17 -23.88
C ALA A 212 5.82 8.55 -23.37
N TYR A 213 6.22 9.82 -23.53
CA TYR A 213 7.46 10.35 -22.95
C TYR A 213 7.51 10.17 -21.43
N ARG A 214 6.47 10.61 -20.69
CA ARG A 214 6.37 10.44 -19.24
C ARG A 214 6.40 8.97 -18.80
N LYS A 215 5.75 8.08 -19.56
CA LYS A 215 5.78 6.63 -19.28
C LYS A 215 7.19 6.04 -19.49
N ARG A 216 7.93 6.51 -20.50
CA ARG A 216 9.30 6.07 -20.80
C ARG A 216 10.33 6.62 -19.80
N GLN A 217 10.25 7.91 -19.46
CA GLN A 217 11.04 8.52 -18.38
C GLN A 217 10.85 7.77 -17.06
N LYS A 218 9.60 7.43 -16.72
CA LYS A 218 9.27 6.61 -15.54
C LYS A 218 9.93 5.21 -15.57
N ARG A 219 10.17 4.64 -16.75
CA ARG A 219 10.83 3.33 -16.92
C ARG A 219 12.36 3.42 -16.91
N ARG A 220 12.94 4.50 -17.45
CA ARG A 220 14.40 4.70 -17.54
C ARG A 220 15.03 5.16 -16.21
N ALA A 221 14.27 5.88 -15.38
CA ALA A 221 14.74 6.45 -14.10
C ALA A 221 14.65 5.51 -12.88
N GLU A 222 14.33 4.22 -13.05
CA GLU A 222 14.26 3.25 -11.95
C GLU A 222 15.30 2.12 -12.10
N ARG A 223 16.47 2.45 -12.67
CA ARG A 223 17.66 1.58 -12.55
C ARG A 223 18.24 1.76 -11.15
N LEU A 224 18.50 0.66 -10.48
CA LEU A 224 19.08 0.55 -9.15
C LEU A 224 20.40 -0.20 -9.29
N GLN A 225 21.43 0.28 -8.62
CA GLN A 225 22.74 -0.37 -8.59
C GLN A 225 23.10 -0.68 -7.14
N CYS A 226 23.47 -1.92 -6.89
CA CYS A 226 23.97 -2.32 -5.57
C CYS A 226 25.40 -1.82 -5.39
N ALA A 227 25.67 -1.08 -4.31
CA ALA A 227 27.02 -0.62 -3.98
C ALA A 227 27.95 -1.75 -3.51
N ALA A 228 27.41 -2.81 -2.91
CA ALA A 228 28.20 -3.92 -2.39
C ALA A 228 28.66 -4.91 -3.48
N CYS A 229 27.77 -5.33 -4.38
CA CYS A 229 28.10 -6.30 -5.42
C CYS A 229 28.17 -5.73 -6.84
N GLY A 230 27.88 -4.44 -7.03
CA GLY A 230 27.87 -3.79 -8.34
C GLY A 230 26.69 -4.18 -9.24
N HIS A 231 25.83 -5.11 -8.82
CA HIS A 231 24.72 -5.60 -9.64
C HIS A 231 23.73 -4.49 -9.99
N GLU A 232 23.44 -4.36 -11.28
CA GLU A 232 22.47 -3.42 -11.82
C GLU A 232 21.14 -4.10 -12.14
N PHE A 233 20.05 -3.54 -11.62
CA PHE A 233 18.71 -4.06 -11.86
C PHE A 233 17.68 -2.94 -11.95
N THR A 234 16.44 -3.26 -12.33
CA THR A 234 15.35 -2.29 -12.39
C THR A 234 14.31 -2.56 -11.31
N TRP A 235 13.58 -1.54 -10.88
CA TRP A 235 12.41 -1.75 -10.02
C TRP A 235 11.34 -2.64 -10.68
N GLU A 236 11.22 -2.67 -12.00
CA GLU A 236 10.29 -3.57 -12.68
C GLU A 236 10.77 -5.03 -12.63
N SER A 237 12.05 -5.30 -12.86
CA SER A 237 12.63 -6.65 -12.75
C SER A 237 12.58 -7.16 -11.31
N TRP A 238 12.93 -6.31 -10.33
CA TRP A 238 12.82 -6.67 -8.92
C TRP A 238 11.37 -6.99 -8.51
N ARG A 239 10.40 -6.19 -8.97
CA ARG A 239 8.98 -6.46 -8.69
C ARG A 239 8.47 -7.78 -9.23
N ARG A 240 9.02 -8.29 -10.32
CA ARG A 240 8.62 -9.59 -10.87
C ARG A 240 9.02 -10.72 -9.91
N LEU A 241 10.16 -10.58 -9.23
CA LEU A 241 10.68 -11.61 -8.31
C LEU A 241 9.72 -11.95 -7.17
N TYR A 242 9.01 -10.97 -6.62
CA TYR A 242 8.06 -11.21 -5.52
C TYR A 242 6.60 -11.26 -5.96
N ARG A 243 6.24 -10.70 -7.13
CA ARG A 243 4.84 -10.64 -7.60
C ARG A 243 4.25 -12.03 -7.79
N ASP A 244 5.05 -12.95 -8.30
CA ASP A 244 4.61 -14.32 -8.57
C ASP A 244 4.59 -15.19 -7.29
N ARG A 245 5.04 -14.64 -6.15
CA ARG A 245 5.18 -15.37 -4.86
C ARG A 245 4.25 -14.86 -3.75
N ASN A 246 3.27 -14.01 -4.08
CA ASN A 246 2.24 -13.53 -3.16
C ASN A 246 2.78 -12.90 -1.86
N LEU A 247 3.85 -12.09 -1.92
CA LEU A 247 4.51 -11.50 -0.74
C LEU A 247 4.00 -10.09 -0.36
N VAL A 248 2.96 -9.59 -1.03
CA VAL A 248 2.45 -8.23 -0.79
C VAL A 248 1.35 -8.26 0.25
N THR A 249 1.58 -7.60 1.38
CA THR A 249 0.56 -7.37 2.41
C THR A 249 0.32 -5.89 2.66
N GLY A 250 -0.93 -5.54 2.95
CA GLY A 250 -1.32 -4.23 3.47
C GLY A 250 -1.20 -4.09 4.99
N CYS A 251 -0.84 -5.17 5.69
CA CYS A 251 -0.84 -5.26 7.14
C CYS A 251 0.44 -6.01 7.60
N PRO A 252 1.59 -5.32 7.68
CA PRO A 252 2.86 -5.92 8.08
C PRO A 252 3.01 -6.11 9.60
N GLU A 253 2.10 -5.59 10.42
CA GLU A 253 2.28 -5.53 11.88
C GLU A 253 2.43 -6.92 12.53
N PRO A 254 1.56 -7.93 12.25
CA PRO A 254 1.68 -9.24 12.90
C PRO A 254 2.96 -9.99 12.52
N VAL A 255 3.42 -9.83 11.29
CA VAL A 255 4.67 -10.45 10.82
C VAL A 255 5.90 -9.73 11.39
N ALA A 256 5.80 -8.41 11.65
CA ALA A 256 6.85 -7.63 12.32
C ALA A 256 6.99 -7.97 13.81
N GLU A 257 5.87 -8.23 14.49
CA GLU A 257 5.85 -8.69 15.88
C GLU A 257 6.45 -10.10 15.99
N PHE A 258 6.02 -11.03 15.13
CA PHE A 258 6.56 -12.39 15.13
C PHE A 258 8.07 -12.47 14.90
N CYS A 259 8.61 -11.76 13.89
CA CYS A 259 10.05 -11.72 13.63
C CYS A 259 10.87 -11.15 14.80
N ARG A 260 10.27 -10.30 15.63
CA ARG A 260 10.92 -9.72 16.80
C ARG A 260 10.95 -10.71 17.97
N ASP A 261 9.84 -11.40 18.20
CA ASP A 261 9.64 -12.18 19.41
C ASP A 261 10.10 -13.64 19.27
N TRP A 262 10.08 -14.20 18.05
CA TRP A 262 10.43 -15.61 17.79
C TRP A 262 11.85 -15.99 18.24
N PRO A 263 12.92 -15.21 17.97
CA PRO A 263 14.28 -15.56 18.39
C PRO A 263 14.46 -15.68 19.92
N ASP A 264 13.65 -14.95 20.70
CA ASP A 264 13.70 -14.93 22.17
C ASP A 264 12.85 -16.04 22.80
N CYS A 265 12.11 -16.81 22.00
CA CYS A 265 11.29 -17.92 22.46
C CYS A 265 12.15 -19.17 22.75
N ALA A 266 12.71 -19.23 23.96
CA ALA A 266 13.60 -20.32 24.39
C ALA A 266 12.88 -21.61 24.82
N THR A 267 11.59 -21.57 25.20
CA THR A 267 10.86 -22.75 25.67
C THR A 267 9.82 -23.23 24.66
N PRO A 268 9.55 -24.56 24.57
CA PRO A 268 8.56 -25.10 23.64
C PRO A 268 7.16 -24.49 23.79
N GLN A 269 6.75 -24.19 25.02
CA GLN A 269 5.48 -23.54 25.34
C GLN A 269 5.42 -22.10 24.80
N ARG A 270 6.51 -21.33 24.96
CA ARG A 270 6.60 -19.96 24.42
C ARG A 270 6.64 -19.95 22.90
N GLN A 271 7.37 -20.89 22.30
CA GLN A 271 7.41 -21.08 20.85
C GLN A 271 6.01 -21.38 20.30
N MET A 272 5.28 -22.31 20.92
CA MET A 272 3.90 -22.62 20.53
C MET A 272 2.99 -21.39 20.66
N MET A 273 3.07 -20.65 21.77
CA MET A 273 2.31 -19.42 21.99
C MET A 273 2.61 -18.36 20.91
N CYS A 274 3.88 -18.16 20.57
CA CYS A 274 4.29 -17.21 19.53
C CYS A 274 3.72 -17.58 18.15
N ILE A 275 3.78 -18.86 17.80
CA ILE A 275 3.18 -19.39 16.55
C ILE A 275 1.66 -19.17 16.56
N ASP A 276 1.02 -19.46 17.69
CA ASP A 276 -0.43 -19.36 17.83
C ASP A 276 -0.95 -17.92 17.73
N VAL A 277 -0.27 -16.96 18.36
CA VAL A 277 -0.57 -15.53 18.26
C VAL A 277 -0.48 -15.05 16.80
N LEU A 278 0.55 -15.48 16.06
CA LEU A 278 0.68 -15.16 14.64
C LEU A 278 -0.48 -15.75 13.83
N LEU A 279 -0.82 -17.02 14.02
CA LEU A 279 -1.89 -17.69 13.27
C LEU A 279 -3.26 -17.06 13.54
N HIS A 280 -3.53 -16.63 14.78
CA HIS A 280 -4.73 -15.86 15.12
C HIS A 280 -4.77 -14.49 14.43
N ALA A 281 -3.67 -13.75 14.46
CA ALA A 281 -3.60 -12.43 13.82
C ALA A 281 -3.78 -12.55 12.30
N VAL A 282 -3.29 -13.63 11.70
CA VAL A 282 -3.47 -13.98 10.29
C VAL A 282 -4.93 -14.33 9.99
N HIS A 283 -5.58 -15.12 10.84
CA HIS A 283 -6.98 -15.52 10.73
C HIS A 283 -7.94 -14.32 10.81
N ALA A 284 -7.76 -13.45 11.80
CA ALA A 284 -8.61 -12.28 12.00
C ALA A 284 -8.54 -11.24 10.87
N ARG A 285 -7.40 -11.18 10.15
CA ARG A 285 -7.13 -10.15 9.13
C ARG A 285 -7.22 -10.65 7.68
N GLY A 286 -7.31 -11.98 7.46
CA GLY A 286 -7.60 -12.65 6.18
C GLY A 286 -6.51 -12.56 5.08
N ALA A 287 -5.81 -11.43 4.97
CA ALA A 287 -4.89 -11.16 3.86
C ALA A 287 -3.51 -11.84 3.97
N LEU A 288 -3.15 -12.39 5.14
CA LEU A 288 -1.82 -12.97 5.39
C LEU A 288 -1.78 -14.51 5.27
N GLY A 289 -2.93 -15.19 5.25
CA GLY A 289 -3.00 -16.65 5.28
C GLY A 289 -2.25 -17.30 4.10
N PRO A 290 -2.63 -16.99 2.84
CA PRO A 290 -1.97 -17.53 1.64
C PRO A 290 -0.55 -17.01 1.40
N VAL A 291 -0.09 -16.05 2.21
CA VAL A 291 1.27 -15.53 2.14
C VAL A 291 2.21 -16.42 2.94
N LEU A 292 1.77 -16.86 4.12
CA LEU A 292 2.56 -17.63 5.08
C LEU A 292 2.36 -19.15 4.96
N ILE A 293 1.17 -19.58 4.54
CA ILE A 293 0.76 -21.00 4.51
C ILE A 293 0.51 -21.42 3.07
N GLU A 294 1.00 -22.61 2.72
CA GLU A 294 0.81 -23.18 1.39
C GLU A 294 -0.67 -23.55 1.15
N GLY A 295 -1.27 -23.00 0.10
CA GLY A 295 -2.66 -23.28 -0.29
C GLY A 295 -3.36 -22.08 -0.91
N ASP A 296 -4.54 -22.31 -1.47
CA ASP A 296 -5.48 -21.27 -1.85
C ASP A 296 -6.19 -20.66 -0.62
N GLU A 297 -6.66 -19.43 -0.74
CA GLU A 297 -7.33 -18.69 0.34
C GLU A 297 -8.45 -19.48 1.05
N PRO A 298 -9.38 -20.15 0.35
CA PRO A 298 -10.38 -21.01 0.99
C PRO A 298 -9.79 -22.15 1.83
N SER A 299 -8.78 -22.85 1.32
CA SER A 299 -8.16 -23.98 2.02
C SER A 299 -7.39 -23.53 3.25
N VAL A 300 -6.69 -22.39 3.19
CA VAL A 300 -5.98 -21.83 4.33
C VAL A 300 -6.95 -21.35 5.40
N MET A 301 -8.02 -20.63 5.02
CA MET A 301 -9.02 -20.18 5.98
C MET A 301 -9.72 -21.36 6.67
N LYS A 302 -10.07 -22.41 5.92
CA LYS A 302 -10.63 -23.64 6.49
C LYS A 302 -9.68 -24.30 7.50
N LEU A 303 -8.37 -24.31 7.24
CA LEU A 303 -7.38 -24.79 8.20
C LEU A 303 -7.41 -23.94 9.48
N LEU A 304 -7.37 -22.61 9.34
CA LEU A 304 -7.33 -21.70 10.49
C LEU A 304 -8.62 -21.80 11.33
N ASP A 305 -9.79 -21.90 10.68
CA ASP A 305 -11.08 -22.15 11.35
C ASP A 305 -11.05 -23.44 12.18
N GLN A 306 -10.49 -24.52 11.61
CA GLN A 306 -10.35 -25.79 12.32
C GLN A 306 -9.41 -25.71 13.52
N LEU A 307 -8.38 -24.87 13.48
CA LEU A 307 -7.45 -24.68 14.60
C LEU A 307 -8.08 -23.80 15.69
N ALA A 308 -8.84 -22.77 15.31
CA ALA A 308 -9.56 -21.90 16.25
C ALA A 308 -10.66 -22.66 17.03
N GLN A 309 -11.33 -23.62 16.40
CA GLN A 309 -12.34 -24.47 17.04
C GLN A 309 -11.75 -25.51 18.02
N GLN A 310 -10.42 -25.64 18.05
CA GLN A 310 -9.70 -26.68 18.78
C GLN A 310 -9.04 -26.18 20.07
N GLN A 311 -9.22 -24.90 20.40
CA GLN A 311 -8.71 -24.24 21.60
C GLN A 311 -9.79 -24.11 22.68
#